data_AF-A0AAV5YQL7-F1
#
_entry.id   AF-A0AAV5YQL7-F1
#
_cell.length_a   1.000
_cell.length_b   1.000
_cell.length_c   1.000
_cell.angle_alpha   90.00
_cell.angle_beta   90.00
_cell.angle_gamma   90.00
#
_symmetry.space_group_name_H-M   'P 1'
#
loop_
_entity.id
_entity.type
_entity.pdbx_description
1 polymer ?
#
loop_
_entity_poly.entity_id
_entity_poly.type
_entity_poly.pdbx_seq_one_letter_code
_entity_poly.pdbx_strand_id
1 'polypeptide(L)' 'WMTNRDPLQTLASRLLQQRLAEQSVFDRIHADVKTEIEKGVQYALDAPFPKPEQVNEDVYA' A
#
# COMPACT_ATOMS: atom_id res chain seq x y z
N TRP A 1 -9.34 -3.14 16.69
CA TRP A 1 -8.33 -4.09 16.20
C TRP A 1 -7.06 -3.38 15.75
N MET A 2 -7.15 -2.26 15.02
CA MET A 2 -6.01 -1.45 14.56
C MET A 2 -5.06 -0.91 15.66
N THR A 3 -5.48 -0.84 16.92
CA THR A 3 -4.62 -0.34 18.02
C THR A 3 -3.97 -1.43 18.88
N ASN A 4 -4.63 -2.57 19.06
CA ASN A 4 -4.16 -3.65 19.96
C ASN A 4 -3.88 -4.99 19.24
N ARG A 5 -4.26 -5.09 17.96
CA ARG A 5 -4.14 -6.30 17.13
C ARG A 5 -3.81 -5.91 15.69
N ASP A 6 -3.03 -4.87 15.51
CA ASP A 6 -2.53 -4.52 14.18
C ASP A 6 -1.56 -5.62 13.73
N PRO A 7 -1.79 -6.25 12.56
CA PRO A 7 -0.98 -7.36 12.09
C PRO A 7 0.46 -6.93 11.75
N LEU A 8 0.68 -5.70 11.28
CA LEU A 8 2.00 -5.16 10.99
C LEU A 8 2.77 -4.90 12.28
N GLN A 9 2.13 -4.28 13.28
CA GLN A 9 2.77 -4.07 14.59
C GLN A 9 3.06 -5.39 15.31
N THR A 10 2.15 -6.37 15.19
CA THR A 10 2.33 -7.71 15.75
C THR A 10 3.54 -8.42 15.12
N LEU A 11 3.67 -8.35 13.79
CA LEU A 11 4.81 -8.92 13.08
C LEU A 11 6.12 -8.18 13.42
N ALA A 12 6.13 -6.86 13.34
CA ALA A 12 7.32 -6.04 13.62
C ALA A 12 7.85 -6.32 15.03
N SER A 13 6.96 -6.34 16.03
CA SER A 13 7.32 -6.65 17.42
C SER A 13 7.99 -8.02 17.54
N ARG A 14 7.44 -9.05 16.88
CA ARG A 14 8.02 -10.41 16.89
C ARG A 14 9.41 -10.44 16.26
N LEU A 15 9.60 -9.78 15.12
CA LEU A 15 10.88 -9.77 14.39
C LEU A 15 11.97 -9.02 15.16
N LEU A 16 11.63 -7.90 15.80
CA LEU A 16 12.55 -7.14 16.66
C LEU A 16 12.96 -7.95 17.89
N GLN A 17 12.01 -8.60 18.57
CA GLN A 17 12.29 -9.44 19.74
C GLN A 17 13.22 -10.62 19.41
N GLN A 18 13.08 -11.18 18.22
CA GLN A 18 13.92 -12.29 17.73
C GLN A 18 15.23 -11.81 17.09
N ARG A 19 15.50 -10.50 17.06
CA ARG A 19 16.66 -9.89 16.41
C ARG A 19 16.81 -10.27 14.93
N LEU A 20 15.68 -10.50 14.25
CA LEU A 20 15.63 -10.84 12.82
C LEU A 20 15.58 -9.60 11.92
N ALA A 21 15.26 -8.44 12.49
CA ALA A 21 15.25 -7.15 11.82
C ALA A 21 15.53 -6.04 12.83
N GLU A 22 15.95 -4.88 12.33
CA GLU A 22 16.13 -3.66 13.10
C GLU A 22 14.98 -2.68 12.83
N GLN A 23 14.74 -1.75 13.76
CA GLN A 23 13.71 -0.71 13.59
C GLN A 23 13.90 0.09 12.29
N SER A 24 15.15 0.39 11.95
CA SER A 24 15.55 1.12 10.74
C SER A 24 15.07 0.46 9.44
N VAL A 25 14.94 -0.87 9.42
CA VAL A 25 14.43 -1.62 8.26
C VAL A 25 12.94 -1.32 8.04
N PHE A 26 12.14 -1.32 9.11
CA PHE A 26 10.72 -1.00 9.03
C PHE A 26 10.50 0.46 8.66
N ASP A 27 11.31 1.37 9.21
CA ASP A 27 11.23 2.80 8.90
C ASP A 27 11.50 3.05 7.40
N ARG A 28 12.52 2.38 6.84
CA ARG A 28 12.83 2.43 5.41
C ARG A 28 11.69 1.89 4.56
N ILE A 29 11.17 0.70 4.88
CA ILE A 29 10.03 0.11 4.14
C ILE A 29 8.84 1.06 4.16
N HIS A 30 8.53 1.67 5.30
CA HIS A 30 7.42 2.60 5.42
C HIS A 30 7.62 3.84 4.54
N ALA A 31 8.83 4.41 4.51
CA ALA A 31 9.16 5.55 3.65
C ALA A 31 9.07 5.20 2.16
N ASP A 32 9.60 4.03 1.77
CA ASP A 32 9.60 3.55 0.39
C ASP A 32 8.17 3.30 -0.10
N VAL A 33 7.36 2.56 0.68
CA VAL A 33 5.95 2.28 0.35
C VAL A 33 5.12 3.56 0.31
N LYS A 34 5.32 4.49 1.26
CA LYS A 34 4.62 5.78 1.24
C LYS A 34 4.89 6.53 -0.07
N THR A 35 6.15 6.60 -0.47
CA THR A 35 6.56 7.26 -1.72
C THR A 35 5.95 6.58 -2.95
N GLU A 36 5.90 5.24 -2.96
CA GLU A 36 5.28 4.48 -4.04
C GLU A 36 3.77 4.76 -4.14
N ILE A 37 3.06 4.76 -3.02
CA ILE A 37 1.63 5.06 -2.96
C ILE A 37 1.36 6.50 -3.41
N GLU A 38 2.16 7.48 -2.97
CA GLU A 38 2.03 8.87 -3.41
C GLU A 38 2.14 8.99 -4.94
N LYS A 39 3.09 8.28 -5.56
CA LYS A 39 3.22 8.23 -7.02
C LYS A 39 2.03 7.55 -7.69
N GLY A 40 1.55 6.44 -7.12
CA GLY A 40 0.37 5.73 -7.63
C GLY A 40 -0.91 6.58 -7.56
N VAL A 41 -1.09 7.34 -6.48
CA VAL A 41 -2.19 8.29 -6.34
C VAL A 41 -2.09 9.40 -7.37
N GLN A 42 -0.90 9.99 -7.55
CA GLN A 42 -0.71 11.04 -8.55
C GLN A 42 -1.00 10.53 -9.96
N TYR A 43 -0.52 9.34 -10.32
CA TYR A 43 -0.84 8.70 -11.60
C TYR A 43 -2.34 8.52 -11.80
N ALA A 44 -3.07 8.07 -10.76
CA ALA A 44 -4.52 7.89 -10.84
C ALA A 44 -5.28 9.22 -10.98
N LEU A 45 -4.81 10.30 -10.36
CA LEU A 45 -5.39 11.63 -10.50
C LEU A 45 -5.13 12.24 -11.88
N ASP A 46 -3.96 11.96 -12.46
CA ASP A 46 -3.58 12.44 -13.78
C ASP A 46 -4.18 11.60 -14.92
N ALA A 47 -4.70 10.41 -14.60
CA ALA A 47 -5.29 9.52 -15.59
C ALA A 47 -6.57 10.15 -16.18
N PRO A 48 -6.69 10.22 -17.52
CA PRO A 48 -7.90 10.70 -18.15
C PRO A 48 -9.05 9.72 -17.88
N PHE A 49 -10.27 10.24 -17.87
CA PHE A 49 -11.46 9.40 -17.82
C PHE A 49 -11.50 8.45 -19.04
N PRO A 50 -12.12 7.27 -18.88
CA PRO A 50 -12.44 6.39 -20.01
C PRO A 50 -13.23 7.13 -21.08
N LYS A 51 -13.11 6.67 -22.33
CA LYS A 51 -13.89 7.27 -23.42
C LYS A 51 -15.38 6.98 -23.21
N PRO A 52 -16.30 7.90 -23.56
CA PRO A 52 -17.73 7.69 -23.36
C PRO A 52 -18.27 6.41 -24.01
N GLU A 53 -17.69 5.97 -25.13
CA GLU A 53 -18.14 4.77 -25.85
C GLU A 53 -17.92 3.48 -25.05
N GLN A 54 -16.95 3.47 -24.13
CA GLN A 54 -16.62 2.32 -23.28
C GLN A 54 -17.74 1.98 -22.28
N VAL A 55 -18.75 2.84 -22.12
CA VAL A 55 -19.94 2.56 -21.31
C VAL A 55 -20.73 1.33 -21.79
N ASN A 56 -20.60 0.98 -23.08
CA ASN A 56 -21.31 -0.15 -23.69
C ASN A 56 -20.44 -1.40 -23.83
N GLU A 57 -19.18 -1.34 -23.37
CA GLU A 57 -18.26 -2.49 -23.35
C GLU A 57 -18.55 -3.39 -22.12
N ASP A 58 -18.11 -4.65 -22.16
CA ASP A 58 -18.21 -5.63 -21.05
C ASP A 58 -19.64 -5.93 -20.51
N VAL A 59 -20.66 -5.76 -21.35
CA VAL A 59 -22.08 -6.01 -20.97
C VAL A 59 -22.40 -7.51 -20.85
N TYR A 60 -21.75 -8.35 -21.65
CA TYR A 60 -21.86 -9.81 -21.60
C TYR A 60 -20.46 -10.43 -21.52
N ALA A 61 -20.35 -11.53 -20.76
CA ALA A 61 -19.09 -12.22 -20.46
C ALA A 61 -18.55 -13.08 -21.60
#